data_AF-A0A2V5ZVP0-F1
#
_entry.id   AF-A0A2V5ZVP0-F1
#
_cell.length_a   1.000
_cell.length_b   1.000
_cell.length_c   1.000
_cell.angle_alpha   90.00
_cell.angle_beta   90.00
_cell.angle_gamma   90.00
#
_symmetry.space_group_name_H-M   'P 1'
#
loop_
_entity.id
_entity.type
_entity.pdbx_description
1 polymer ?
#
loop_
_entity_poly.entity_id
_entity_poly.type
_entity_poly.pdbx_seq_one_letter_code
_entity_poly.pdbx_strand_id
1 'polypeptide(L)'
;KEGNKLENITVFEMNEKALPEKITYARTGMLEADLANKQILMHLYGARYQERDSKDPLDLHKIRDGINMVEGTLPISLEELYEKEKKRPSRSALSIEQLLEQLKSENTRERSASRTEINKRFSFPFACVAFAIIGVPLGVTAHRRETSIGFAMGLIVATTYFLFVIVGDTLRGNPHAHPELLVWFPNVLFIVLGVLLFRRLARQ
;
A
#
# COMPACT_ATOMS: atom_id res chain seq x y z
N LYS A 1 20.22 -14.26 -19.08
CA LYS A 1 19.12 -13.44 -18.53
C LYS A 1 18.59 -12.58 -19.65
N GLU A 2 17.52 -13.00 -20.33
CA GLU A 2 16.84 -12.19 -21.36
C GLU A 2 16.06 -11.07 -20.63
N GLY A 3 16.73 -9.95 -20.33
CA GLY A 3 16.26 -8.96 -19.34
C GLY A 3 15.00 -8.19 -19.73
N ASN A 4 14.62 -8.20 -21.01
CA ASN A 4 13.50 -7.40 -21.54
C ASN A 4 12.34 -8.28 -22.04
N LYS A 5 12.41 -9.59 -21.83
CA LYS A 5 11.39 -10.53 -22.26
C LYS A 5 10.40 -10.80 -21.13
N LEU A 6 9.13 -10.75 -21.48
CA LEU A 6 8.00 -11.02 -20.61
C LEU A 6 7.27 -12.26 -21.12
N GLU A 7 6.71 -13.04 -20.20
CA GLU A 7 5.93 -14.24 -20.51
C GLU A 7 4.56 -14.13 -19.83
N ASN A 8 3.54 -14.72 -20.45
CA ASN A 8 2.16 -14.74 -19.94
C ASN A 8 1.61 -13.35 -19.61
N ILE A 9 1.70 -12.44 -20.59
CA ILE A 9 1.25 -11.06 -20.44
C ILE A 9 -0.27 -11.03 -20.58
N THR A 10 -0.94 -10.33 -19.67
CA THR A 10 -2.37 -10.02 -19.77
C THR A 10 -2.57 -8.52 -19.66
N VAL A 11 -3.19 -7.92 -20.66
CA VAL A 11 -3.52 -6.50 -20.70
C VAL A 11 -5.03 -6.34 -20.56
N PHE A 12 -5.46 -5.52 -19.61
CA PHE A 12 -6.87 -5.19 -19.39
C PHE A 12 -7.12 -3.74 -19.78
N GLU A 13 -8.04 -3.53 -20.71
CA GLU A 13 -8.60 -2.21 -20.99
C GLU A 13 -9.91 -2.09 -20.24
N MET A 14 -9.99 -1.10 -19.35
CA MET A 14 -11.13 -0.87 -18.47
C MET A 14 -11.91 0.35 -18.91
N ASN A 15 -13.22 0.31 -18.69
CA ASN A 15 -14.07 1.49 -18.88
C ASN A 15 -14.09 2.41 -17.66
N GLU A 16 -14.86 3.51 -17.76
CA GLU A 16 -15.00 4.51 -16.69
C GLU A 16 -15.50 3.93 -15.35
N LYS A 17 -16.21 2.79 -15.39
CA LYS A 17 -16.71 2.07 -14.21
C LYS A 17 -15.72 1.03 -13.67
N ALA A 18 -14.48 1.02 -14.18
CA ALA A 18 -13.43 0.06 -13.85
C ALA A 18 -13.80 -1.41 -14.15
N LEU A 19 -14.69 -1.63 -15.12
CA LEU A 19 -14.99 -2.97 -15.64
C LEU A 19 -14.13 -3.25 -16.89
N PRO A 20 -13.58 -4.46 -17.05
CA PRO A 20 -12.78 -4.80 -18.22
C PRO A 20 -13.68 -4.92 -19.45
N GLU A 21 -13.46 -4.07 -20.44
CA GLU A 21 -14.16 -4.16 -21.74
C GLU A 21 -13.36 -5.01 -22.73
N LYS A 22 -12.03 -4.92 -22.69
CA LYS A 22 -11.17 -5.69 -23.59
C LYS A 22 -10.01 -6.32 -22.82
N ILE A 23 -9.68 -7.55 -23.17
CA ILE A 23 -8.61 -8.32 -22.56
C ILE A 23 -7.72 -8.90 -23.65
N THR A 24 -6.43 -8.61 -23.56
CA THR A 24 -5.41 -9.16 -24.46
C THR A 24 -4.53 -10.11 -23.69
N TYR A 25 -4.47 -11.37 -24.12
CA TYR A 25 -3.60 -12.39 -23.57
C TYR A 25 -2.45 -12.65 -24.54
N ALA A 26 -1.20 -12.48 -24.16
CA ALA A 26 -0.04 -12.76 -25.00
C ALA A 26 0.90 -13.78 -24.34
N ARG A 27 1.40 -14.72 -25.14
CA ARG A 27 2.28 -15.78 -24.65
C ARG A 27 3.64 -15.22 -24.24
N THR A 28 4.20 -14.36 -25.07
CA THR A 28 5.46 -13.67 -24.81
C THR A 28 5.38 -12.23 -25.26
N GLY A 29 6.26 -11.39 -24.73
CA GLY A 29 6.44 -10.03 -25.22
C GLY A 29 7.81 -9.48 -24.88
N MET A 30 8.13 -8.35 -25.50
CA MET A 30 9.39 -7.65 -25.32
C MET A 30 9.12 -6.16 -25.10
N LEU A 31 9.82 -5.58 -24.13
CA LEU A 31 9.77 -4.15 -23.90
C LEU A 31 10.96 -3.46 -24.57
N GLU A 32 10.65 -2.44 -25.35
CA GLU A 32 11.61 -1.54 -25.96
C GLU A 32 11.34 -0.10 -25.49
N ALA A 33 12.40 0.61 -25.09
CA ALA A 33 12.28 2.00 -24.68
C ALA A 33 12.55 2.92 -25.88
N ASP A 34 11.52 3.60 -26.35
CA ASP A 34 11.62 4.64 -27.37
C ASP A 34 11.75 6.00 -26.69
N LEU A 35 13.01 6.35 -26.38
CA LEU A 35 13.39 7.61 -25.74
C LEU A 35 13.07 8.84 -26.60
N ALA A 36 13.05 8.70 -27.92
CA ALA A 36 12.80 9.81 -28.85
C ALA A 36 11.34 10.27 -28.76
N ASN A 37 10.40 9.32 -28.70
CA ASN A 37 8.96 9.59 -28.60
C ASN A 37 8.44 9.53 -27.15
N LYS A 38 9.33 9.35 -26.16
CA LYS A 38 8.98 9.21 -24.73
C LYS A 38 7.91 8.15 -24.49
N GLN A 39 8.08 6.97 -25.08
CA GLN A 39 7.14 5.85 -24.95
C GLN A 39 7.89 4.53 -24.71
N ILE A 40 7.22 3.58 -24.08
CA ILE A 40 7.66 2.19 -24.00
C ILE A 40 6.83 1.40 -25.00
N LEU A 41 7.49 0.74 -25.94
CA LEU A 41 6.85 -0.15 -26.90
C LEU A 41 6.82 -1.55 -26.30
N MET A 42 5.63 -2.08 -26.12
CA MET A 42 5.42 -3.46 -25.71
C MET A 42 5.08 -4.30 -26.94
N HIS A 43 6.07 -5.03 -27.44
CA HIS A 43 5.88 -6.02 -28.48
C HIS A 43 5.26 -7.27 -27.87
N LEU A 44 4.15 -7.74 -28.44
CA LEU A 44 3.39 -8.89 -27.97
C LEU A 44 3.40 -9.95 -29.07
N TYR A 45 3.69 -11.19 -28.71
CA TYR A 45 3.77 -12.32 -29.62
C TYR A 45 2.76 -13.41 -29.24
N GLY A 46 2.02 -13.89 -30.24
CA GLY A 46 0.95 -14.86 -30.04
C GLY A 46 -0.14 -14.33 -29.11
N ALA A 47 -0.61 -13.11 -29.40
CA ALA A 47 -1.65 -12.45 -28.64
C ALA A 47 -3.04 -12.91 -29.07
N ARG A 48 -3.95 -13.06 -28.12
CA ARG A 48 -5.37 -13.35 -28.32
C ARG A 48 -6.18 -12.23 -27.69
N TYR A 49 -7.06 -11.65 -28.49
CA TYR A 49 -7.97 -10.61 -28.03
C TYR A 49 -9.29 -11.19 -27.56
N GLN A 50 -9.88 -10.58 -26.54
CA GLN A 50 -11.21 -10.88 -26.07
C GLN A 50 -11.94 -9.57 -25.81
N GLU A 51 -13.08 -9.38 -26.47
CA GLU A 51 -13.92 -8.19 -26.32
C GLU A 51 -15.20 -8.57 -25.57
N ARG A 52 -15.55 -7.77 -24.56
CA ARG A 52 -16.78 -7.90 -23.79
C ARG A 52 -17.80 -6.88 -24.26
N ASP A 53 -19.07 -7.12 -23.95
CA ASP A 53 -20.14 -6.19 -24.27
C ASP A 53 -19.95 -4.86 -23.51
N SER A 54 -20.10 -3.72 -24.20
CA SER A 54 -19.89 -2.39 -23.62
C SER A 54 -21.01 -1.95 -22.68
N LYS A 55 -22.22 -2.51 -22.81
CA LYS A 55 -23.35 -2.21 -21.93
C LYS A 55 -23.42 -3.15 -20.73
N ASP A 56 -22.99 -4.40 -20.91
CA ASP A 56 -22.94 -5.41 -19.86
C ASP A 56 -21.65 -6.26 -19.88
N PRO A 57 -20.52 -5.71 -19.40
CA PRO A 57 -19.21 -6.40 -19.42
C PRO A 57 -19.12 -7.63 -18.50
N LEU A 58 -20.15 -7.87 -17.67
CA LEU A 58 -20.23 -9.01 -16.74
C LEU A 58 -20.94 -10.22 -17.35
N ASP A 59 -21.66 -10.04 -18.45
CA ASP A 59 -22.35 -11.11 -19.16
C ASP A 59 -21.35 -11.95 -19.95
N LEU A 60 -21.00 -13.11 -19.39
CA LEU A 60 -20.04 -14.04 -20.00
C LEU A 60 -20.52 -14.61 -21.34
N HIS A 61 -21.84 -14.62 -21.59
CA HIS A 61 -22.40 -15.15 -22.84
C HIS A 61 -22.23 -14.20 -24.02
N LYS A 62 -21.93 -12.93 -23.76
CA LYS A 62 -21.69 -11.91 -24.80
C LYS A 62 -20.21 -11.67 -25.07
N ILE A 63 -19.34 -12.48 -24.45
CA ILE A 63 -17.91 -12.40 -24.70
C ILE A 63 -17.61 -12.89 -26.12
N ARG A 64 -16.88 -12.04 -26.86
CA ARG A 64 -16.41 -12.35 -28.20
C ARG A 64 -14.92 -12.59 -28.16
N ASP A 65 -14.53 -13.81 -28.48
CA ASP A 65 -13.13 -14.11 -28.72
C ASP A 65 -12.72 -13.48 -30.05
N GLY A 66 -11.78 -12.54 -29.98
CA GLY A 66 -11.25 -11.79 -31.10
C GLY A 66 -10.18 -12.56 -31.88
N ILE A 67 -9.53 -11.84 -32.80
CA ILE A 67 -8.51 -12.39 -33.71
C ILE A 67 -7.26 -12.80 -32.91
N ASN A 68 -6.65 -13.93 -33.31
CA ASN A 68 -5.32 -14.29 -32.87
C ASN A 68 -4.29 -13.45 -33.65
N MET A 69 -3.55 -12.60 -32.95
CA MET A 69 -2.53 -11.73 -33.50
C MET A 69 -1.15 -12.39 -33.31
N VAL A 70 -0.43 -12.61 -34.41
CA VAL A 70 0.90 -13.23 -34.38
C VAL A 70 1.91 -12.29 -33.72
N GLU A 71 1.84 -11.01 -34.06
CA GLU A 71 2.67 -9.94 -33.49
C GLU A 71 1.86 -8.64 -33.41
N GLY A 72 1.96 -7.94 -32.29
CA GLY A 72 1.34 -6.63 -32.05
C GLY A 72 2.25 -5.74 -31.22
N THR A 73 2.11 -4.42 -31.34
CA THR A 73 2.87 -3.47 -30.53
C THR A 73 1.91 -2.53 -29.81
N LEU A 74 2.00 -2.49 -28.49
CA LEU A 74 1.24 -1.57 -27.65
C LEU A 74 2.17 -0.44 -27.19
N PRO A 75 2.00 0.79 -27.69
CA PRO A 75 2.74 1.93 -27.19
C PRO A 75 2.18 2.36 -25.83
N ILE A 76 3.07 2.55 -24.86
CA ILE A 76 2.74 3.04 -23.53
C ILE A 76 3.44 4.38 -23.35
N SER A 77 2.68 5.47 -23.35
CA SER A 77 3.22 6.82 -23.18
C SER A 77 3.84 6.98 -21.79
N LEU A 78 5.11 7.38 -21.71
CA LEU A 78 5.78 7.66 -20.43
C LEU A 78 5.14 8.84 -19.72
N GLU A 79 4.67 9.84 -20.47
CA GLU A 79 3.99 11.02 -19.91
C GLU A 79 2.64 10.63 -19.30
N GLU A 80 1.89 9.74 -19.95
CA GLU A 80 0.62 9.23 -19.42
C GLU A 80 0.83 8.37 -18.18
N LEU A 81 1.85 7.49 -18.18
CA LEU A 81 2.25 6.73 -17.00
C LEU A 81 2.65 7.66 -15.86
N TYR A 82 3.45 8.69 -16.14
CA TYR A 82 3.88 9.67 -15.15
C TYR A 82 2.70 10.43 -14.55
N GLU A 83 1.77 10.94 -15.38
CA GLU A 83 0.57 11.64 -14.90
C GLU A 83 -0.40 10.70 -14.16
N LYS A 84 -0.53 9.43 -14.57
CA LYS A 84 -1.33 8.43 -13.86
C LYS A 84 -0.73 8.08 -12.50
N GLU A 85 0.59 7.94 -12.42
CA GLU A 85 1.32 7.73 -11.17
C GLU A 85 1.24 8.97 -10.27
N LYS A 86 1.33 10.18 -10.84
CA LYS A 86 1.16 11.46 -10.12
C LYS A 86 -0.26 11.69 -9.60
N LYS A 87 -1.28 11.14 -10.27
CA LYS A 87 -2.68 11.14 -9.80
C LYS A 87 -2.95 10.06 -8.76
N ARG A 88 -2.15 8.99 -8.71
CA ARG A 88 -2.27 7.90 -7.74
C ARG A 88 -0.92 7.54 -7.09
N PRO A 89 -0.18 8.50 -6.54
CA PRO A 89 1.09 8.17 -5.94
C PRO A 89 0.77 7.30 -4.73
N SER A 90 1.57 6.25 -4.53
CA SER A 90 1.61 5.59 -3.23
C SER A 90 1.81 6.69 -2.19
N ARG A 91 0.82 6.95 -1.34
CA ARG A 91 0.80 8.16 -0.49
C ARG A 91 2.01 8.24 0.46
N SER A 92 2.65 7.09 0.72
CA SER A 92 3.92 7.01 1.44
C SER A 92 5.11 7.65 0.71
N ALA A 93 5.03 7.83 -0.62
CA ALA A 93 6.03 8.51 -1.44
C ALA A 93 5.81 10.03 -1.57
N LEU A 94 4.69 10.57 -1.07
CA LEU A 94 4.42 12.01 -1.11
C LEU A 94 5.35 12.78 -0.15
N SER A 95 5.80 13.96 -0.59
CA SER A 95 6.53 14.88 0.27
C SER A 95 5.61 15.46 1.35
N ILE A 96 6.19 15.95 2.46
CA ILE A 96 5.40 16.60 3.53
C ILE A 96 4.66 17.83 2.98
N GLU A 97 5.28 18.57 2.06
CA GLU A 97 4.68 19.74 1.41
C GLU A 97 3.44 19.36 0.59
N GLN A 98 3.54 18.28 -0.21
CA GLN A 98 2.40 17.76 -0.97
C GLN A 98 1.28 17.25 -0.07
N LEU A 99 1.63 16.61 1.06
CA LEU A 99 0.64 16.17 2.05
C LEU A 99 -0.07 17.37 2.70
N LEU A 100 0.65 18.46 3.00
CA LEU A 100 0.10 19.70 3.55
C LEU A 100 -0.78 20.44 2.53
N GLU A 101 -0.42 20.42 1.25
CA GLU A 101 -1.24 20.97 0.18
C GLU A 101 -2.55 20.19 0.01
N GLN A 102 -2.51 18.86 0.09
CA GLN A 102 -3.70 18.01 0.10
C GLN A 102 -4.58 18.21 1.34
N LEU A 103 -4.06 18.75 2.45
CA LEU A 103 -4.92 19.13 3.60
C LEU A 103 -5.83 20.32 3.29
N LYS A 104 -5.49 21.13 2.28
CA LYS A 104 -6.29 22.27 1.80
C LYS A 104 -7.31 21.87 0.74
N SER A 105 -7.32 20.61 0.27
CA SER A 105 -8.31 20.16 -0.71
C SER A 105 -9.71 20.06 -0.08
N GLU A 106 -10.76 20.27 -0.88
CA GLU A 106 -12.15 20.15 -0.42
C GLU A 106 -12.57 18.70 -0.15
N ASN A 107 -11.79 17.73 -0.62
CA ASN A 107 -12.10 16.31 -0.46
C ASN A 107 -11.78 15.82 0.96
N THR A 108 -12.81 15.69 1.79
CA THR A 108 -12.70 15.23 3.19
C THR A 108 -11.97 13.89 3.34
N ARG A 109 -12.12 12.98 2.37
CA ARG A 109 -11.44 11.67 2.39
C ARG A 109 -9.94 11.83 2.17
N GLU A 110 -9.54 12.66 1.22
CA GLU A 110 -8.13 12.92 0.94
C GLU A 110 -7.46 13.63 2.10
N ARG A 111 -8.13 14.63 2.67
CA ARG A 111 -7.68 15.37 3.85
C ARG A 111 -7.45 14.45 5.06
N SER A 112 -8.40 13.56 5.36
CA SER A 112 -8.28 12.57 6.44
C SER A 112 -7.09 11.64 6.25
N ALA A 113 -6.93 11.11 5.03
CA ALA A 113 -5.84 10.20 4.72
C ALA A 113 -4.47 10.89 4.78
N SER A 114 -4.35 12.12 4.27
CA SER A 114 -3.09 12.90 4.33
C SER A 114 -2.75 13.32 5.76
N ARG A 115 -3.74 13.69 6.57
CA ARG A 115 -3.54 13.98 8.00
C ARG A 115 -3.07 12.74 8.76
N THR A 116 -3.59 11.56 8.44
CA THR A 116 -3.14 10.32 9.08
C THR A 116 -1.73 9.94 8.68
N GLU A 117 -1.36 10.11 7.40
CA GLU A 117 0.00 9.83 6.93
C GLU A 117 1.03 10.71 7.64
N ILE A 118 0.74 12.01 7.77
CA ILE A 118 1.57 12.94 8.53
C ILE A 118 1.70 12.47 9.99
N ASN A 119 0.60 12.20 10.67
CA ASN A 119 0.61 11.72 12.05
C ASN A 119 1.36 10.38 12.20
N LYS A 120 1.28 9.48 11.23
CA LYS A 120 2.03 8.22 11.23
C LYS A 120 3.53 8.44 11.15
N ARG A 121 3.99 9.35 10.29
CA ARG A 121 5.41 9.71 10.19
C ARG A 121 5.94 10.27 11.49
N PHE A 122 5.15 11.10 12.19
CA PHE A 122 5.53 11.61 13.51
C PHE A 122 5.41 10.58 14.63
N SER A 123 4.41 9.69 14.58
CA SER A 123 4.18 8.64 15.58
C SER A 123 5.30 7.59 15.60
N PHE A 124 5.91 7.30 14.44
CA PHE A 124 6.92 6.24 14.32
C PHE A 124 8.19 6.48 15.18
N PRO A 125 8.80 7.68 15.23
CA PRO A 125 9.86 8.00 16.19
C PRO A 125 9.46 7.82 17.67
N PHE A 126 8.21 8.15 18.03
CA PHE A 126 7.73 7.98 19.41
C PHE A 126 7.57 6.51 19.81
N ALA A 127 7.42 5.61 18.84
CA ALA A 127 7.38 4.17 19.08
C ALA A 127 8.65 3.67 19.78
N CYS A 128 9.82 4.18 19.38
CA CYS A 128 11.09 3.83 20.01
C CYS A 128 11.09 4.17 21.51
N VAL A 129 10.56 5.34 21.87
CA VAL A 129 10.44 5.78 23.27
C VAL A 129 9.44 4.90 24.02
N ALA A 130 8.28 4.61 23.43
CA ALA A 130 7.28 3.73 24.03
C ALA A 130 7.82 2.32 24.28
N PHE A 131 8.54 1.75 23.30
CA PHE A 131 9.18 0.44 23.44
C PHE A 131 10.30 0.42 24.47
N ALA A 132 11.10 1.49 24.58
CA ALA A 132 12.11 1.59 25.62
C ALA A 132 11.48 1.60 27.01
N ILE A 133 10.43 2.42 27.21
CA ILE A 133 9.74 2.56 28.51
C ILE A 133 9.05 1.26 28.94
N ILE A 134 8.40 0.54 28.03
CA ILE A 134 7.76 -0.74 28.37
C ILE A 134 8.76 -1.90 28.42
N GLY A 135 9.83 -1.85 27.63
CA GLY A 135 10.83 -2.89 27.51
C GLY A 135 11.69 -3.06 28.75
N VAL A 136 12.07 -1.96 29.42
CA VAL A 136 12.85 -1.99 30.68
C VAL A 136 12.17 -2.82 31.77
N PRO A 137 10.93 -2.52 32.21
CA PRO A 137 10.28 -3.29 33.27
C PRO A 137 9.96 -4.72 32.85
N LEU A 138 9.58 -4.95 31.59
CA LEU A 138 9.35 -6.31 31.07
C LEU A 138 10.64 -7.13 31.05
N GLY A 139 11.77 -6.54 30.66
CA GLY A 139 13.08 -7.19 30.66
C GLY A 139 13.55 -7.56 32.08
N VAL A 140 13.41 -6.65 33.04
CA VAL A 140 13.75 -6.91 34.46
C VAL A 140 12.89 -8.03 35.04
N THR A 141 11.58 -8.02 34.76
CA THR A 141 10.66 -9.05 35.24
C THR A 141 10.91 -10.40 34.57
N ALA A 142 11.23 -10.38 33.27
CA ALA A 142 11.55 -11.56 32.50
C ALA A 142 12.89 -12.18 32.91
N HIS A 143 13.88 -11.39 33.36
CA HIS A 143 15.16 -11.93 33.85
C HIS A 143 15.00 -12.80 35.12
N ARG A 144 13.94 -12.58 35.91
CA ARG A 144 13.59 -13.45 37.05
C ARG A 144 12.87 -14.74 36.65
N ARG A 145 12.43 -14.87 35.40
CA ARG A 145 11.75 -16.04 34.84
C ARG A 145 12.63 -16.61 33.70
N GLU A 146 12.31 -17.80 33.18
CA GLU A 146 13.10 -18.40 32.10
C GLU A 146 13.17 -17.50 30.86
N THR A 147 14.32 -17.45 30.18
CA THR A 147 14.63 -16.59 29.01
C THR A 147 13.54 -16.59 27.93
N SER A 148 12.86 -17.72 27.73
CA SER A 148 11.78 -17.90 26.75
C SER A 148 10.57 -16.98 26.99
N ILE A 149 10.29 -16.61 28.24
CA ILE A 149 9.14 -15.78 28.61
C ILE A 149 9.36 -14.32 28.18
N GLY A 150 10.58 -13.81 28.31
CA GLY A 150 10.93 -12.46 27.87
C GLY A 150 10.79 -12.30 26.36
N PHE A 151 11.24 -13.29 25.59
CA PHE A 151 11.09 -13.31 24.14
C PHE A 151 9.61 -13.31 23.71
N ALA A 152 8.79 -14.17 24.33
CA ALA A 152 7.36 -14.23 24.04
C ALA A 152 6.64 -12.90 24.35
N MET A 153 6.96 -12.26 25.48
CA MET A 153 6.39 -10.95 25.83
C MET A 153 6.79 -9.86 24.82
N GLY A 154 8.07 -9.81 24.42
CA GLY A 154 8.54 -8.87 23.40
C GLY A 154 7.81 -9.05 22.06
N LEU A 155 7.61 -10.29 21.64
CA LEU A 155 6.87 -10.61 20.42
C LEU A 155 5.41 -10.16 20.50
N ILE A 156 4.73 -10.39 21.63
CA ILE A 156 3.34 -9.94 21.85
C ILE A 156 3.25 -8.42 21.78
N VAL A 157 4.17 -7.70 22.41
CA VAL A 157 4.21 -6.23 22.42
C VAL A 157 4.43 -5.70 20.99
N ALA A 158 5.39 -6.24 20.26
CA ALA A 158 5.64 -5.84 18.87
C ALA A 158 4.44 -6.16 17.96
N THR A 159 3.87 -7.36 18.07
CA THR A 159 2.71 -7.78 17.27
C THR A 159 1.51 -6.88 17.53
N THR A 160 1.22 -6.61 18.81
CA THR A 160 0.12 -5.72 19.21
C THR A 160 0.32 -4.31 18.66
N TYR A 161 1.54 -3.77 18.71
CA TYR A 161 1.87 -2.48 18.12
C TYR A 161 1.53 -2.41 16.63
N PHE A 162 2.06 -3.37 15.86
CA PHE A 162 1.88 -3.38 14.42
C PHE A 162 0.42 -3.61 14.03
N LEU A 163 -0.33 -4.39 14.81
CA LEU A 163 -1.77 -4.57 14.59
C LEU A 163 -2.51 -3.22 14.66
N PHE A 164 -2.27 -2.41 15.68
CA PHE A 164 -2.88 -1.06 15.77
C PHE A 164 -2.47 -0.16 14.60
N VAL A 165 -1.20 -0.20 14.18
CA VAL A 165 -0.73 0.59 13.02
C VAL A 165 -1.43 0.15 11.73
N ILE A 166 -1.61 -1.15 11.50
CA ILE A 166 -2.30 -1.70 10.32
C ILE A 166 -3.78 -1.32 10.33
N VAL A 167 -4.45 -1.40 11.48
CA VAL A 167 -5.84 -0.97 11.62
C VAL A 167 -5.99 0.53 11.34
N GLY A 168 -5.11 1.36 11.89
CA GLY A 168 -5.08 2.80 11.62
C GLY A 168 -4.82 3.12 10.14
N ASP A 169 -3.97 2.34 9.46
CA ASP A 169 -3.74 2.41 8.01
C ASP A 169 -5.01 2.10 7.21
N THR A 170 -5.67 1.01 7.57
CA THR A 170 -6.86 0.50 6.88
C THR A 170 -8.03 1.48 6.99
N LEU A 171 -8.13 2.18 8.13
CA LEU A 171 -9.20 3.15 8.41
C LEU A 171 -8.87 4.59 7.97
N ARG A 172 -7.72 4.86 7.33
CA ARG A 172 -7.33 6.22 6.87
C ARG A 172 -8.36 6.91 5.99
N GLY A 173 -9.04 6.12 5.16
CA GLY A 173 -10.07 6.60 4.24
C GLY A 173 -11.42 6.89 4.90
N ASN A 174 -11.59 6.64 6.19
CA ASN A 174 -12.83 6.90 6.93
C ASN A 174 -12.63 8.05 7.94
N PRO A 175 -13.07 9.29 7.61
CA PRO A 175 -12.89 10.45 8.48
C PRO A 175 -13.53 10.30 9.87
N HIS A 176 -14.63 9.53 9.98
CA HIS A 176 -15.36 9.35 11.25
C HIS A 176 -14.59 8.49 12.26
N ALA A 177 -13.66 7.66 11.80
CA ALA A 177 -12.87 6.78 12.66
C ALA A 177 -11.70 7.49 13.35
N HIS A 178 -11.50 8.81 13.10
CA HIS A 178 -10.34 9.58 13.55
C HIS A 178 -9.02 8.78 13.43
N PRO A 179 -8.63 8.35 12.21
CA PRO A 179 -7.51 7.44 11.98
C PRO A 179 -6.15 7.96 12.51
N GLU A 180 -6.00 9.26 12.69
CA GLU A 180 -4.88 9.86 13.42
C GLU A 180 -4.75 9.36 14.87
N LEU A 181 -5.86 9.25 15.62
CA LEU A 181 -5.83 8.81 17.01
C LEU A 181 -5.44 7.34 17.10
N LEU A 182 -5.93 6.52 16.16
CA LEU A 182 -5.59 5.10 16.06
C LEU A 182 -4.09 4.86 15.87
N VAL A 183 -3.41 5.75 15.13
CA VAL A 183 -1.96 5.67 14.91
C VAL A 183 -1.14 6.11 16.13
N TRP A 184 -1.68 7.00 16.97
CA TRP A 184 -1.05 7.42 18.23
C TRP A 184 -1.39 6.50 19.41
N PHE A 185 -2.53 5.83 19.36
CA PHE A 185 -3.03 4.94 20.40
C PHE A 185 -2.00 3.94 20.91
N PRO A 186 -1.27 3.16 20.07
CA PRO A 186 -0.32 2.18 20.58
C PRO A 186 0.85 2.84 21.35
N ASN A 187 1.31 4.03 20.93
CA ASN A 187 2.36 4.76 21.65
C ASN A 187 1.89 5.16 23.04
N VAL A 188 0.71 5.80 23.13
CA VAL A 188 0.14 6.25 24.41
C VAL A 188 -0.11 5.06 25.32
N LEU A 189 -0.73 3.99 24.80
CA LEU A 189 -1.01 2.76 25.53
C LEU A 189 0.28 2.18 26.14
N PHE A 190 1.33 2.02 25.35
CA PHE A 190 2.58 1.40 25.82
C PHE A 190 3.38 2.29 26.76
N ILE A 191 3.35 3.61 26.58
CA ILE A 191 3.94 4.55 27.55
C ILE A 191 3.20 4.44 28.89
N VAL A 192 1.86 4.45 28.89
CA VAL A 192 1.06 4.34 30.11
C VAL A 192 1.31 2.99 30.80
N LEU A 193 1.25 1.88 30.06
CA LEU A 193 1.51 0.55 30.60
C LEU A 193 2.94 0.42 31.14
N GLY A 194 3.94 0.93 30.41
CA GLY A 194 5.33 0.91 30.83
C GLY A 194 5.57 1.73 32.10
N VAL A 195 4.98 2.92 32.23
CA VAL A 195 5.05 3.74 33.46
C VAL A 195 4.36 3.04 34.64
N LEU A 196 3.20 2.41 34.42
CA LEU A 196 2.49 1.64 35.47
C LEU A 196 3.31 0.43 35.94
N LEU A 197 3.91 -0.31 35.01
CA LEU A 197 4.80 -1.43 35.31
C LEU A 197 6.05 -0.96 36.07
N PHE A 198 6.65 0.14 35.65
CA PHE A 198 7.82 0.73 36.30
C PHE A 198 7.49 1.16 37.74
N ARG A 199 6.34 1.81 37.96
CA ARG A 199 5.87 2.17 39.31
C ARG A 199 5.62 0.96 40.21
N ARG A 200 5.15 -0.15 39.64
CA ARG A 200 4.93 -1.39 40.39
C ARG A 200 6.26 -2.03 40.79
N LEU A 201 7.23 -2.07 39.88
CA LEU A 201 8.59 -2.54 40.15
C LEU A 201 9.31 -1.68 41.19
N ALA A 202 9.15 -0.35 41.14
CA ALA A 202 9.77 0.56 42.11
C ALA A 202 9.16 0.49 43.52
N ARG A 203 7.97 -0.09 43.68
CA ARG A 203 7.31 -0.33 44.98
C ARG A 203 7.57 -1.73 45.54
N GLN A 204 8.13 -2.64 44.75
CA GLN A 204 8.55 -3.98 45.17
C GLN A 204 10.01 -3.96 45.62
#